data_AF-A0A317G4C8-F1
#
_entry.id   AF-A0A317G4C8-F1
#
_cell.length_a   1.000
_cell.length_b   1.000
_cell.length_c   1.000
_cell.angle_alpha   90.00
_cell.angle_beta   90.00
_cell.angle_gamma   90.00
#
_symmetry.space_group_name_H-M   'P 1'
#
loop_
_entity.id
_entity.type
_entity.pdbx_description
1 polymer ?
#
loop_
_entity_poly.entity_id
_entity_poly.type
_entity_poly.pdbx_seq_one_letter_code
_entity_poly.pdbx_strand_id
1 'polypeptide(L)'
;MSDHSKDFEQIDELTGLSTFTSFRVLAQDVLDDPTIRNDIAFVYFNVENFRSYNEKYGFAAGNDCLRLIGQTIQAIFPQEICSRVATDHFCIVADRNEIEEKIKQVCEELRPFRMETHMQLHAGIYFPTPDDFECTLCMDKAKIACDSLKHQYDSMFGYYDAKLDDEYQRTRYIIEHFDAAIENGYIYAWFQPLVRSFTGEISGYEALARWIDPDLGFISPADFVPVLEKYHIIRKLDLAVTQYVCNVQKKVMESGGQIMPVSINLSQQDFMGDDIVSEIDEIVLESGIPPEYINIEITESIFSIDSDRVANIIDAFRLQGYEVWMDDFGSGYSSLNSMQKYTFDCLKLDMKFLAGFSHSRNSKIIIESVIGMTKQLGIRTIAEGVESEEEAEYLRKVGCDQIQGFLYSKPGPFDEVYNLDIPKENTGLRKYHEKIGTINLLSQDPLGKEDDATKKIKFPMALVEEHKGHLDILTYNESFTEYVSLLGFASVNEANDMLNSDSENSVSVRDYMKSALDNDRFEVCHYSRNGLRCTLQINFIANYRSRNAFLFLGLVAESE
;
A
#
# COMPACT_ATOMS: atom_id res chain seq x y z
N MET A 1 -23.20 -58.68 23.07
CA MET A 1 -22.68 -59.42 21.91
C MET A 1 -23.07 -58.66 20.65
N SER A 2 -22.18 -57.80 20.18
CA SER A 2 -22.02 -57.45 18.77
C SER A 2 -20.53 -57.30 18.56
N ASP A 3 -19.96 -58.41 18.09
CA ASP A 3 -18.57 -58.58 17.72
C ASP A 3 -18.31 -57.78 16.44
N HIS A 4 -17.59 -56.66 16.57
CA HIS A 4 -16.96 -55.96 15.47
C HIS A 4 -15.47 -55.84 15.77
N SER A 5 -14.82 -57.01 15.81
CA SER A 5 -13.40 -57.16 15.55
C SER A 5 -13.09 -56.72 14.11
N LYS A 6 -12.80 -55.44 13.95
CA LYS A 6 -11.89 -54.98 12.89
C LYS A 6 -10.55 -54.73 13.57
N ASP A 7 -9.58 -55.60 13.33
CA ASP A 7 -8.18 -55.38 13.67
C ASP A 7 -7.68 -54.16 12.91
N PHE A 8 -7.89 -52.98 13.49
CA PHE A 8 -7.16 -51.77 13.12
C PHE A 8 -5.85 -51.81 13.91
N GLU A 9 -4.72 -51.57 13.25
CA GLU A 9 -3.46 -51.31 13.96
C GLU A 9 -3.70 -50.24 15.02
N GLN A 10 -3.57 -50.62 16.29
CA GLN A 10 -3.88 -49.72 17.40
C GLN A 10 -2.76 -48.72 17.65
N ILE A 11 -1.55 -49.00 17.15
CA ILE A 11 -0.31 -48.27 17.44
C ILE A 11 0.41 -47.93 16.12
N ASP A 12 0.87 -46.69 15.99
CA ASP A 12 1.77 -46.24 14.92
C ASP A 12 3.16 -46.87 15.12
N GLU A 13 3.59 -47.70 14.17
CA GLU A 13 4.86 -48.45 14.26
C GLU A 13 6.09 -47.54 14.39
N LEU A 14 6.01 -46.29 13.91
CA LEU A 14 7.13 -45.37 13.98
C LEU A 14 7.31 -44.81 15.39
N THR A 15 6.24 -44.26 15.97
CA THR A 15 6.30 -43.46 17.20
C THR A 15 5.87 -44.21 18.45
N GLY A 16 5.16 -45.33 18.32
CA GLY A 16 4.59 -46.08 19.44
C GLY A 16 3.34 -45.43 20.04
N LEU A 17 2.85 -44.32 19.47
CA LEU A 17 1.60 -43.68 19.84
C LEU A 17 0.40 -44.38 19.21
N SER A 18 -0.82 -44.03 19.61
CA SER A 18 -2.04 -44.57 18.98
C SER A 18 -2.13 -44.17 17.51
N THR A 19 -2.66 -45.05 16.65
CA THR A 19 -3.04 -44.62 15.30
C THR A 19 -4.21 -43.65 15.35
N PHE A 20 -4.36 -42.83 14.29
CA PHE A 20 -5.48 -41.88 14.23
C PHE A 20 -6.85 -42.57 14.32
N THR A 21 -6.98 -43.77 13.76
CA THR A 21 -8.23 -44.55 13.85
C THR A 21 -8.56 -44.89 15.29
N SER A 22 -7.58 -45.38 16.07
CA SER A 22 -7.77 -45.68 17.50
C SER A 22 -8.02 -44.43 18.34
N PHE A 23 -7.30 -43.35 18.04
CA PHE A 23 -7.51 -42.06 18.69
C PHE A 23 -8.96 -41.60 18.58
N ARG A 24 -9.55 -41.63 17.38
CA ARG A 24 -10.93 -41.16 17.16
C ARG A 24 -11.95 -41.90 18.01
N VAL A 25 -11.79 -43.22 18.15
CA VAL A 25 -12.70 -44.03 18.97
C VAL A 25 -12.57 -43.63 20.44
N LEU A 26 -11.35 -43.60 20.97
CA LEU A 26 -11.10 -43.29 22.38
C LEU A 26 -11.46 -41.83 22.72
N ALA A 27 -11.13 -40.88 21.84
CA ALA A 27 -11.46 -39.48 22.00
C ALA A 27 -12.98 -39.23 21.97
N GLN A 28 -13.72 -39.97 21.15
CA GLN A 28 -15.18 -39.89 21.13
C GLN A 28 -15.78 -40.45 22.42
N ASP A 29 -15.28 -41.59 22.91
CA ASP A 29 -15.74 -42.18 24.19
C ASP A 29 -15.54 -41.19 25.35
N VAL A 30 -14.42 -40.46 25.36
CA VAL A 30 -14.13 -39.43 26.38
C VAL A 30 -15.02 -38.19 26.22
N LEU A 31 -15.30 -37.75 24.99
CA LEU A 31 -16.18 -36.62 24.71
C LEU A 31 -17.66 -36.91 25.09
N ASP A 32 -18.09 -38.15 24.87
CA ASP A 32 -19.46 -38.60 25.16
C ASP A 32 -19.72 -38.80 26.66
N ASP A 33 -18.68 -38.90 27.49
CA ASP A 33 -18.81 -39.04 28.94
C ASP A 33 -19.03 -37.67 29.62
N PRO A 34 -20.25 -37.40 30.13
CA PRO A 34 -20.59 -36.11 30.72
C PRO A 34 -19.83 -35.81 32.03
N THR A 35 -19.22 -36.81 32.67
CA THR A 35 -18.49 -36.64 33.93
C THR A 35 -17.07 -36.13 33.73
N ILE A 36 -16.49 -36.31 32.53
CA ILE A 36 -15.11 -35.92 32.23
C ILE A 36 -15.02 -34.87 31.11
N ARG A 37 -16.01 -34.76 30.21
CA ARG A 37 -15.93 -33.87 29.03
C ARG A 37 -15.64 -32.39 29.29
N ASN A 38 -15.94 -31.88 30.48
CA ASN A 38 -15.69 -30.47 30.84
C ASN A 38 -14.26 -30.22 31.32
N ASP A 39 -13.56 -31.30 31.65
CA ASP A 39 -12.22 -31.31 32.24
C ASP A 39 -11.16 -31.76 31.24
N ILE A 40 -11.51 -31.91 29.96
CA ILE A 40 -10.57 -32.30 28.90
C ILE A 40 -10.18 -31.13 28.00
N ALA A 41 -9.03 -31.28 27.36
CA ALA A 41 -8.53 -30.43 26.30
C ALA A 41 -8.14 -31.28 25.09
N PHE A 42 -8.50 -30.81 23.90
CA PHE A 42 -7.93 -31.29 22.66
C PHE A 42 -6.68 -30.46 22.36
N VAL A 43 -5.54 -31.13 22.18
CA VAL A 43 -4.29 -30.49 21.80
C VAL A 43 -3.83 -31.03 20.46
N TYR A 44 -3.43 -30.12 19.57
CA TYR A 44 -2.90 -30.47 18.25
C TYR A 44 -1.50 -29.88 18.11
N PHE A 45 -0.51 -30.73 17.87
CA PHE A 45 0.87 -30.34 17.63
C PHE A 45 1.21 -30.40 16.15
N ASN A 46 1.96 -29.40 15.67
CA ASN A 46 2.52 -29.36 14.33
C ASN A 46 4.02 -29.02 14.37
N VAL A 47 4.83 -29.78 13.63
CA VAL A 47 6.26 -29.51 13.47
C VAL A 47 6.51 -28.71 12.19
N GLU A 48 6.81 -27.42 12.32
CA GLU A 48 7.13 -26.59 11.17
C GLU A 48 8.53 -26.89 10.62
N ASN A 49 8.68 -26.68 9.31
CA ASN A 49 9.90 -26.95 8.54
C ASN A 49 10.35 -28.43 8.53
N PHE A 50 9.49 -29.38 8.91
CA PHE A 50 9.82 -30.81 8.89
C PHE A 50 10.16 -31.33 7.49
N ARG A 51 9.49 -30.82 6.45
CA ARG A 51 9.83 -31.15 5.06
C ARG A 51 11.25 -30.71 4.70
N SER A 52 11.63 -29.47 5.01
CA SER A 52 12.97 -28.94 4.78
C SER A 52 14.03 -29.73 5.54
N TYR A 53 13.69 -30.19 6.76
CA TYR A 53 14.53 -31.09 7.54
C TYR A 53 14.75 -32.44 6.83
N ASN A 54 13.68 -33.07 6.32
CA ASN A 54 13.79 -34.30 5.54
C ASN A 54 14.61 -34.13 4.26
N GLU A 55 14.47 -33.01 3.55
CA GLU A 55 15.23 -32.71 2.33
C GLU A 55 16.73 -32.54 2.63
N LYS A 56 17.08 -32.00 3.81
CA LYS A 56 18.47 -31.76 4.21
C LYS A 56 19.15 -32.98 4.83
N TYR A 57 18.45 -33.74 5.68
CA TYR A 57 19.03 -34.81 6.51
C TYR A 57 18.54 -36.22 6.13
N GLY A 58 17.57 -36.32 5.22
CA GLY A 58 17.00 -37.57 4.75
C GLY A 58 15.89 -38.14 5.64
N PHE A 59 15.07 -39.01 5.06
CA PHE A 59 13.90 -39.61 5.74
C PHE A 59 14.23 -40.43 6.98
N ALA A 60 15.43 -41.02 7.07
CA ALA A 60 15.84 -41.76 8.27
C ALA A 60 15.96 -40.83 9.49
N ALA A 61 16.60 -39.66 9.32
CA ALA A 61 16.70 -38.64 10.37
C ALA A 61 15.33 -38.06 10.71
N GLY A 62 14.46 -37.86 9.70
CA GLY A 62 13.07 -37.47 9.93
C GLY A 62 12.28 -38.46 10.77
N ASN A 63 12.46 -39.75 10.52
CA ASN A 63 11.84 -40.81 11.31
C ASN A 63 12.34 -40.81 12.76
N ASP A 64 13.63 -40.58 12.98
CA ASP A 64 14.20 -40.46 14.33
C ASP A 64 13.69 -39.22 15.06
N CYS A 65 13.52 -38.09 14.35
CA CYS A 65 12.86 -36.90 14.86
C CYS A 65 11.44 -37.21 15.34
N LEU A 66 10.62 -37.86 14.52
CA LEU A 66 9.24 -38.18 14.87
C LEU A 66 9.14 -39.15 16.05
N ARG A 67 10.06 -40.12 16.14
CA ARG A 67 10.21 -40.99 17.32
C ARG A 67 10.47 -40.20 18.58
N LEU A 68 11.43 -39.27 18.54
CA LEU A 68 11.78 -38.44 19.68
C LEU A 68 10.57 -37.62 20.14
N ILE A 69 9.87 -36.98 19.20
CA ILE A 69 8.67 -36.19 19.52
C ILE A 69 7.57 -37.07 20.13
N GLY A 70 7.29 -38.23 19.52
CA GLY A 70 6.30 -39.15 20.04
C GLY A 70 6.63 -39.67 21.45
N GLN A 71 7.90 -39.98 21.71
CA GLN A 71 8.38 -40.40 23.02
C GLN A 71 8.27 -39.29 24.07
N THR A 72 8.64 -38.06 23.72
CA THR A 72 8.50 -36.89 24.60
C THR A 72 7.03 -36.63 24.94
N ILE A 73 6.15 -36.66 23.92
CA ILE A 73 4.71 -36.52 24.13
C ILE A 73 4.20 -37.61 25.08
N GLN A 74 4.51 -38.89 24.82
CA GLN A 74 4.05 -40.00 25.66
C GLN A 74 4.59 -39.93 27.10
N ALA A 75 5.81 -39.41 27.30
CA ALA A 75 6.42 -39.27 28.62
C ALA A 75 5.74 -38.19 29.46
N ILE A 76 5.32 -37.09 28.83
CA ILE A 76 4.67 -35.95 29.49
C ILE A 76 3.16 -36.15 29.63
N PHE A 77 2.55 -36.92 28.72
CA PHE A 77 1.14 -37.29 28.71
C PHE A 77 0.93 -38.81 28.91
N PRO A 78 1.42 -39.41 30.02
CA PRO A 78 1.50 -40.87 30.17
C PRO A 78 0.16 -41.58 30.37
N GLN A 79 -0.89 -40.87 30.78
CA GLN A 79 -2.23 -41.42 31.03
C GLN A 79 -3.27 -40.91 30.03
N GLU A 80 -2.82 -40.16 29.02
CA GLU A 80 -3.69 -39.43 28.11
C GLU A 80 -3.68 -40.10 26.73
N ILE A 81 -4.70 -39.80 25.93
CA ILE A 81 -4.83 -40.41 24.60
C ILE A 81 -3.94 -39.62 23.65
N CYS A 82 -2.79 -40.17 23.28
CA CYS A 82 -1.84 -39.56 22.35
C CYS A 82 -1.81 -40.29 21.01
N SER A 83 -1.78 -39.55 19.91
CA SER A 83 -1.76 -40.10 18.56
C SER A 83 -0.92 -39.29 17.60
N ARG A 84 -0.33 -40.00 16.64
CA ARG A 84 0.21 -39.39 15.42
C ARG A 84 -0.87 -39.45 14.33
N VAL A 85 -1.33 -38.28 13.91
CA VAL A 85 -2.47 -38.12 12.97
C VAL A 85 -2.00 -38.22 11.53
N ALA A 86 -0.89 -37.58 11.23
CA ALA A 86 -0.27 -37.53 9.90
C ALA A 86 1.25 -37.36 10.05
N THR A 87 1.95 -37.15 8.94
CA THR A 87 3.42 -37.04 8.82
C THR A 87 4.13 -36.50 10.06
N ASP A 88 3.83 -35.26 10.42
CA ASP A 88 4.47 -34.40 11.42
C ASP A 88 3.44 -33.79 12.38
N HIS A 89 2.27 -34.43 12.46
CA HIS A 89 1.13 -33.96 13.22
C HIS A 89 0.77 -34.94 14.33
N PHE A 90 0.58 -34.41 15.53
CA PHE A 90 0.22 -35.18 16.71
C PHE A 90 -1.04 -34.59 17.35
N CYS A 91 -1.89 -35.45 17.91
CA CYS A 91 -3.08 -35.01 18.62
C CYS A 91 -3.19 -35.72 19.96
N ILE A 92 -3.70 -34.99 20.95
CA ILE A 92 -3.84 -35.44 22.32
C ILE A 92 -5.22 -35.05 22.83
N VAL A 93 -5.89 -35.98 23.51
CA VAL A 93 -6.96 -35.65 24.46
C VAL A 93 -6.41 -35.84 25.85
N ALA A 94 -6.34 -34.77 26.63
CA ALA A 94 -5.75 -34.77 27.97
C ALA A 94 -6.63 -34.03 28.98
N ASP A 95 -6.38 -34.24 30.27
CA ASP A 95 -6.90 -33.37 31.32
C ASP A 95 -6.48 -31.92 31.08
N ARG A 96 -7.44 -30.98 31.16
CA ARG A 96 -7.22 -29.55 30.92
C ARG A 96 -6.37 -28.89 32.01
N ASN A 97 -6.25 -29.50 33.18
CA ASN A 97 -5.42 -29.02 34.27
C ASN A 97 -3.95 -29.12 33.86
N GLU A 98 -3.22 -28.04 34.08
CA GLU A 98 -1.78 -27.93 33.77
C GLU A 98 -1.44 -28.17 32.29
N ILE A 99 -2.42 -28.00 31.38
CA ILE A 99 -2.23 -28.29 29.96
C ILE A 99 -1.14 -27.41 29.33
N GLU A 100 -1.07 -26.14 29.74
CA GLU A 100 -0.04 -25.22 29.28
C GLU A 100 1.34 -25.63 29.77
N GLU A 101 1.48 -26.03 31.04
CA GLU A 101 2.72 -26.47 31.64
C GLU A 101 3.23 -27.73 30.93
N LYS A 102 2.35 -28.71 30.67
CA LYS A 102 2.69 -29.92 29.92
C LYS A 102 3.17 -29.58 28.50
N ILE A 103 2.48 -28.69 27.79
CA ILE A 103 2.88 -28.26 26.44
C ILE A 103 4.24 -27.53 26.48
N LYS A 104 4.46 -26.62 27.44
CA LYS A 104 5.74 -25.95 27.64
C LYS A 104 6.86 -26.96 27.91
N GLN A 105 6.59 -28.00 28.70
CA GLN A 105 7.55 -29.05 28.96
C GLN A 105 7.91 -29.83 27.68
N VAL A 106 6.95 -30.18 26.83
CA VAL A 106 7.23 -30.81 25.52
C VAL A 106 8.15 -29.91 24.68
N CYS A 107 7.81 -28.63 24.61
CA CYS A 107 8.57 -27.65 23.84
C CYS A 107 10.01 -27.46 24.35
N GLU A 108 10.21 -27.45 25.67
CA GLU A 108 11.54 -27.30 26.30
C GLU A 108 12.38 -28.58 26.21
N GLU A 109 11.78 -29.77 26.37
CA GLU A 109 12.52 -31.04 26.19
C GLU A 109 13.03 -31.19 24.76
N LEU A 110 12.28 -30.70 23.77
CA LEU A 110 12.66 -30.70 22.35
C LEU A 110 13.50 -29.49 21.94
N ARG A 111 13.73 -28.52 22.83
CA ARG A 111 14.42 -27.27 22.50
C ARG A 111 15.83 -27.46 21.95
N PRO A 112 16.72 -28.30 22.53
CA PRO A 112 18.07 -28.49 21.99
C PRO A 112 18.05 -28.94 20.52
N PHE A 113 17.16 -29.87 20.22
CA PHE A 113 16.97 -30.41 18.88
C PHE A 113 16.33 -29.39 17.92
N ARG A 114 15.33 -28.63 18.37
CA ARG A 114 14.70 -27.54 17.60
C ARG A 114 15.70 -26.45 17.22
N MET A 115 16.58 -26.07 18.16
CA MET A 115 17.60 -25.03 17.93
C MET A 115 18.66 -25.48 16.92
N GLU A 116 19.07 -26.75 16.95
CA GLU A 116 20.05 -27.31 16.01
C GLU A 116 19.48 -27.45 14.59
N THR A 117 18.18 -27.71 14.49
CA THR A 117 17.50 -28.04 13.22
C THR A 117 16.67 -26.90 12.63
N HIS A 118 16.51 -25.80 13.38
CA HIS A 118 15.63 -24.68 13.06
C HIS A 118 14.15 -25.08 12.87
N MET A 119 13.71 -26.18 13.47
CA MET A 119 12.30 -26.60 13.48
C MET A 119 11.54 -25.92 14.62
N GLN A 120 10.27 -25.61 14.36
CA GLN A 120 9.36 -25.08 15.38
C GLN A 120 8.30 -26.12 15.72
N LEU A 121 7.89 -26.15 16.98
CA LEU A 121 6.80 -26.98 17.45
C LEU A 121 5.77 -26.06 18.08
N HIS A 122 4.57 -26.05 17.49
CA HIS A 122 3.43 -25.28 17.98
C HIS A 122 2.34 -26.23 18.44
N ALA A 123 1.56 -25.80 19.43
CA ALA A 123 0.40 -26.51 19.92
C ALA A 123 -0.86 -25.64 19.88
N GLY A 124 -1.92 -26.13 19.28
CA GLY A 124 -3.24 -25.53 19.39
C GLY A 124 -4.08 -26.26 20.43
N ILE A 125 -4.82 -25.51 21.23
CA ILE A 125 -5.62 -26.02 22.34
C ILE A 125 -7.09 -25.68 22.10
N TYR A 126 -7.98 -26.66 22.27
CA TYR A 126 -9.41 -26.45 22.29
C TYR A 126 -10.05 -27.11 23.52
N PHE A 127 -10.93 -26.37 24.19
CA PHE A 127 -11.76 -26.89 25.27
C PHE A 127 -13.16 -27.18 24.73
N PRO A 128 -13.61 -28.45 24.72
CA PRO A 128 -14.94 -28.79 24.26
C PRO A 128 -16.05 -28.09 25.05
N THR A 129 -17.08 -27.69 24.33
CA THR A 129 -18.32 -27.13 24.86
C THR A 129 -19.42 -28.19 24.86
N PRO A 130 -20.56 -27.98 25.57
CA PRO A 130 -21.70 -28.89 25.52
C PRO A 130 -22.26 -29.16 24.12
N ASP A 131 -22.07 -28.22 23.18
CA ASP A 131 -22.57 -28.29 21.80
C ASP A 131 -21.63 -29.02 20.84
N ASP A 132 -20.44 -29.45 21.31
CA ASP A 132 -19.56 -30.30 20.53
C ASP A 132 -19.95 -31.77 20.72
N PHE A 133 -20.32 -32.42 19.61
CA PHE A 133 -20.77 -33.82 19.58
C PHE A 133 -19.79 -34.76 18.86
N GLU A 134 -18.81 -34.21 18.14
CA GLU A 134 -17.85 -34.98 17.34
C GLU A 134 -16.42 -34.65 17.73
N CYS A 135 -15.64 -35.66 18.12
CA CYS A 135 -14.23 -35.47 18.48
C CYS A 135 -13.39 -34.88 17.33
N THR A 136 -13.74 -35.19 16.08
CA THR A 136 -13.07 -34.65 14.89
C THR A 136 -13.26 -33.14 14.78
N LEU A 137 -14.42 -32.60 15.14
CA LEU A 137 -14.65 -31.16 15.18
C LEU A 137 -13.76 -30.49 16.25
N CYS A 138 -13.68 -31.08 17.45
CA CYS A 138 -12.81 -30.59 18.52
C CYS A 138 -11.33 -30.59 18.11
N MET A 139 -10.90 -31.65 17.40
CA MET A 139 -9.56 -31.73 16.83
C MET A 139 -9.31 -30.66 15.77
N ASP A 140 -10.26 -30.43 14.86
CA ASP A 140 -10.12 -29.44 13.80
C ASP A 140 -9.99 -28.03 14.39
N LYS A 141 -10.75 -27.71 15.45
CA LYS A 141 -10.61 -26.47 16.22
C LYS A 141 -9.23 -26.34 16.85
N ALA A 142 -8.74 -27.39 17.54
CA ALA A 142 -7.38 -27.41 18.07
C ALA A 142 -6.33 -27.25 16.97
N LYS A 143 -6.54 -27.85 15.79
CA LYS A 143 -5.66 -27.70 14.63
C LYS A 143 -5.66 -26.27 14.10
N ILE A 144 -6.82 -25.60 14.00
CA ILE A 144 -6.92 -24.20 13.58
C ILE A 144 -6.12 -23.30 14.54
N ALA A 145 -6.24 -23.52 15.85
CA ALA A 145 -5.42 -22.82 16.84
C ALA A 145 -3.92 -23.11 16.73
N CYS A 146 -3.54 -24.30 16.29
CA CYS A 146 -2.14 -24.60 16.01
C CYS A 146 -1.66 -23.88 14.74
N ASP A 147 -2.48 -23.88 13.70
CA ASP A 147 -2.17 -23.27 12.40
C ASP A 147 -2.12 -21.74 12.49
N SER A 148 -2.85 -21.10 13.42
CA SER A 148 -2.81 -19.65 13.64
C SER A 148 -1.49 -19.14 14.24
N LEU A 149 -0.67 -20.05 14.77
CA LEU A 149 0.66 -19.73 15.33
C LEU A 149 1.77 -19.79 14.27
N LYS A 150 1.45 -20.16 13.03
CA LYS A 150 2.43 -20.20 11.95
C LYS A 150 3.16 -18.87 11.83
N HIS A 151 4.49 -18.95 11.72
CA HIS A 151 5.39 -17.79 11.65
C HIS A 151 5.50 -16.96 12.95
N GLN A 152 4.88 -17.40 14.06
CA GLN A 152 5.07 -16.78 15.38
C GLN A 152 6.14 -17.51 16.19
N TYR A 153 7.39 -17.10 16.04
CA TYR A 153 8.54 -17.79 16.66
C TYR A 153 8.56 -17.79 18.20
N ASP A 154 7.87 -16.84 18.85
CA ASP A 154 7.84 -16.71 20.31
C ASP A 154 6.67 -17.44 20.98
N SER A 155 5.68 -17.90 20.19
CA SER A 155 4.44 -18.50 20.72
C SER A 155 4.53 -20.03 20.70
N MET A 156 4.54 -20.68 21.87
CA MET A 156 4.56 -22.16 21.96
C MET A 156 3.19 -22.79 21.73
N PHE A 157 2.12 -22.09 22.12
CA PHE A 157 0.76 -22.57 21.99
C PHE A 157 -0.25 -21.43 21.85
N GLY A 158 -1.47 -21.80 21.46
CA GLY A 158 -2.58 -20.89 21.19
C GLY A 158 -3.91 -21.60 21.40
N TYR A 159 -4.96 -20.82 21.63
CA TYR A 159 -6.29 -21.32 21.91
C TYR A 159 -7.22 -21.13 20.73
N TYR A 160 -8.11 -22.08 20.51
CA TYR A 160 -9.30 -21.85 19.71
C TYR A 160 -10.35 -21.22 20.61
N ASP A 161 -10.45 -19.89 20.54
CA ASP A 161 -11.44 -19.09 21.24
C ASP A 161 -12.45 -18.48 20.26
N ALA A 162 -13.43 -17.75 20.78
CA ALA A 162 -14.46 -17.11 19.97
C ALA A 162 -13.87 -16.13 18.94
N LYS A 163 -12.75 -15.46 19.27
CA LYS A 163 -12.12 -14.51 18.36
C LYS A 163 -11.49 -15.23 17.16
N LEU A 164 -10.77 -16.33 17.41
CA LEU A 164 -10.18 -17.13 16.35
C LEU A 164 -11.24 -17.83 15.49
N ASP A 165 -12.34 -18.28 16.11
CA ASP A 165 -13.49 -18.83 15.38
C ASP A 165 -14.07 -17.78 14.42
N ASP A 166 -14.35 -16.57 14.90
CA ASP A 166 -14.87 -15.48 14.08
C ASP A 166 -13.93 -15.15 12.90
N GLU A 167 -12.62 -15.03 13.15
CA GLU A 167 -11.61 -14.79 12.11
C GLU A 167 -11.55 -15.93 11.08
N TYR A 168 -11.64 -17.18 11.53
CA TYR A 168 -11.62 -18.36 10.67
C TYR A 168 -12.87 -18.47 9.79
N GLN A 169 -14.07 -18.32 10.38
CA GLN A 169 -15.32 -18.35 9.63
C GLN A 169 -15.38 -17.22 8.61
N ARG A 170 -14.91 -16.03 8.98
CA ARG A 170 -14.85 -14.89 8.08
C ARG A 170 -13.91 -15.12 6.90
N THR A 171 -12.72 -15.66 7.16
CA THR A 171 -11.75 -16.03 6.13
C THR A 171 -12.35 -17.03 5.15
N ARG A 172 -13.02 -18.07 5.66
CA ARG A 172 -13.71 -19.06 4.84
C ARG A 172 -14.81 -18.45 4.00
N TYR A 173 -15.66 -17.61 4.59
CA TYR A 173 -16.73 -16.92 3.89
C TYR A 173 -16.18 -16.16 2.67
N ILE A 174 -15.13 -15.37 2.88
CA ILE A 174 -14.46 -14.61 1.82
C ILE A 174 -14.04 -15.54 0.67
N ILE A 175 -13.32 -16.62 0.97
CA ILE A 175 -12.80 -17.54 -0.07
C ILE A 175 -13.94 -18.21 -0.85
N GLU A 176 -14.97 -18.66 -0.14
CA GLU A 176 -16.07 -19.43 -0.73
C GLU A 176 -17.01 -18.56 -1.59
N HIS A 177 -17.15 -17.27 -1.28
CA HIS A 177 -18.12 -16.38 -1.93
C HIS A 177 -17.49 -15.38 -2.90
N PHE A 178 -16.15 -15.24 -2.93
CA PHE A 178 -15.49 -14.19 -3.70
C PHE A 178 -15.75 -14.27 -5.22
N ASP A 179 -15.68 -15.46 -5.82
CA ASP A 179 -15.93 -15.63 -7.25
C ASP A 179 -17.37 -15.24 -7.62
N ALA A 180 -18.35 -15.68 -6.82
CA ALA A 180 -19.75 -15.28 -6.99
C ALA A 180 -19.94 -13.78 -6.77
N ALA A 181 -19.20 -13.15 -5.85
CA ALA A 181 -19.28 -11.72 -5.61
C ALA A 181 -18.80 -10.90 -6.82
N ILE A 182 -17.74 -11.35 -7.51
CA ILE A 182 -17.28 -10.73 -8.76
C ILE A 182 -18.36 -10.88 -9.84
N GLU A 183 -18.85 -12.10 -10.09
CA GLU A 183 -19.83 -12.39 -11.14
C GLU A 183 -21.14 -11.61 -10.96
N ASN A 184 -21.58 -11.41 -9.72
CA ASN A 184 -22.80 -10.68 -9.39
C ASN A 184 -22.61 -9.16 -9.26
N GLY A 185 -21.38 -8.65 -9.44
CA GLY A 185 -21.08 -7.21 -9.34
C GLY A 185 -21.14 -6.64 -7.92
N TYR A 186 -20.88 -7.47 -6.91
CA TYR A 186 -20.79 -7.07 -5.50
C TYR A 186 -19.42 -6.51 -5.12
N ILE A 187 -18.43 -6.70 -6.00
CA ILE A 187 -17.13 -6.05 -5.96
C ILE A 187 -17.15 -4.82 -6.86
N TYR A 188 -16.80 -3.66 -6.31
CA TYR A 188 -16.69 -2.41 -7.06
C TYR A 188 -15.65 -1.48 -6.42
N ALA A 189 -15.49 -0.26 -6.92
CA ALA A 189 -14.59 0.74 -6.35
C ALA A 189 -15.34 1.98 -5.83
N TRP A 190 -14.91 2.47 -4.65
CA TRP A 190 -15.07 3.88 -4.30
C TRP A 190 -13.88 4.67 -4.86
N PHE A 191 -14.09 5.96 -5.06
CA PHE A 191 -13.11 6.85 -5.65
C PHE A 191 -12.73 7.91 -4.63
N GLN A 192 -11.46 8.29 -4.59
CA GLN A 192 -11.01 9.45 -3.82
C GLN A 192 -10.31 10.45 -4.76
N PRO A 193 -10.66 11.75 -4.71
CA PRO A 193 -10.09 12.72 -5.64
C PRO A 193 -8.62 13.00 -5.33
N LEU A 194 -7.83 13.10 -6.40
CA LEU A 194 -6.48 13.64 -6.40
C LEU A 194 -6.56 15.10 -6.83
N VAL A 195 -6.04 16.02 -6.02
CA VAL A 195 -6.14 17.46 -6.27
C VAL A 195 -4.77 18.03 -6.61
N ARG A 196 -4.69 18.83 -7.68
CA ARG A 196 -3.47 19.52 -8.08
C ARG A 196 -3.15 20.60 -7.05
N SER A 197 -1.98 20.55 -6.43
CA SER A 197 -1.67 21.38 -5.25
C SER A 197 -1.70 22.89 -5.56
N PHE A 198 -1.29 23.28 -6.77
CA PHE A 198 -1.11 24.69 -7.15
C PHE A 198 -2.33 25.28 -7.88
N THR A 199 -3.28 24.48 -8.35
CA THR A 199 -4.55 25.00 -8.93
C THR A 199 -5.77 24.72 -8.06
N GLY A 200 -5.71 23.74 -7.15
CA GLY A 200 -6.86 23.29 -6.36
C GLY A 200 -7.88 22.49 -7.18
N GLU A 201 -7.55 22.11 -8.42
CA GLU A 201 -8.45 21.37 -9.31
C GLU A 201 -8.29 19.85 -9.13
N ILE A 202 -9.38 19.09 -9.22
CA ILE A 202 -9.32 17.63 -9.29
C ILE A 202 -8.59 17.24 -10.57
N SER A 203 -7.52 16.47 -10.44
CA SER A 203 -6.64 16.04 -11.52
C SER A 203 -6.72 14.54 -11.80
N GLY A 204 -7.43 13.79 -10.95
CA GLY A 204 -7.64 12.35 -11.11
C GLY A 204 -8.36 11.77 -9.90
N TYR A 205 -8.44 10.44 -9.87
CA TYR A 205 -9.03 9.70 -8.76
C TYR A 205 -8.19 8.47 -8.43
N GLU A 206 -8.20 8.04 -7.18
CA GLU A 206 -7.77 6.70 -6.78
C GLU A 206 -8.98 5.78 -6.65
N ALA A 207 -8.91 4.59 -7.24
CA ALA A 207 -9.93 3.56 -7.10
C ALA A 207 -9.60 2.62 -5.93
N LEU A 208 -10.51 2.57 -4.96
CA LEU A 208 -10.38 1.81 -3.73
C LEU A 208 -11.46 0.73 -3.68
N ALA A 209 -11.04 -0.54 -3.70
CA ALA A 209 -11.94 -1.70 -3.74
C ALA A 209 -12.97 -1.70 -2.60
N ARG A 210 -14.19 -2.16 -2.86
CA ARG A 210 -15.29 -2.30 -1.90
C ARG A 210 -16.05 -3.58 -2.20
N TRP A 211 -16.49 -4.26 -1.16
CA TRP A 211 -17.35 -5.42 -1.26
C TRP A 211 -18.65 -5.16 -0.48
N ILE A 212 -19.78 -5.09 -1.20
CA ILE A 212 -21.11 -5.06 -0.61
C ILE A 212 -21.77 -6.41 -0.83
N ASP A 213 -21.70 -7.22 0.21
CA ASP A 213 -22.30 -8.54 0.25
C ASP A 213 -23.80 -8.46 0.57
N PRO A 214 -24.64 -9.29 -0.08
CA PRO A 214 -26.09 -9.27 0.13
C PRO A 214 -26.50 -9.72 1.55
N ASP A 215 -25.71 -10.57 2.21
CA ASP A 215 -26.02 -11.17 3.50
C ASP A 215 -25.29 -10.45 4.64
N LEU A 216 -24.00 -10.12 4.46
CA LEU A 216 -23.14 -9.49 5.46
C LEU A 216 -23.05 -7.97 5.35
N GLY A 217 -23.57 -7.37 4.27
CA GLY A 217 -23.45 -5.94 4.02
C GLY A 217 -22.01 -5.56 3.63
N PHE A 218 -21.49 -4.47 4.20
CA PHE A 218 -20.16 -3.98 3.83
C PHE A 218 -19.04 -4.81 4.45
N ILE A 219 -18.23 -5.44 3.60
CA ILE A 219 -17.00 -6.14 4.00
C ILE A 219 -15.82 -5.22 3.69
N SER A 220 -15.05 -4.85 4.72
CA SER A 220 -13.93 -3.92 4.58
C SER A 220 -12.79 -4.53 3.75
N PRO A 221 -12.10 -3.74 2.91
CA PRO A 221 -10.85 -4.17 2.25
C PRO A 221 -9.80 -4.71 3.21
N ALA A 222 -9.68 -4.11 4.40
CA ALA A 222 -8.77 -4.58 5.44
C ALA A 222 -9.06 -6.02 5.91
N ASP A 223 -10.27 -6.53 5.64
CA ASP A 223 -10.69 -7.87 6.04
C ASP A 223 -10.56 -8.89 4.91
N PHE A 224 -10.82 -8.49 3.65
CA PHE A 224 -10.75 -9.43 2.52
C PHE A 224 -9.45 -9.37 1.73
N VAL A 225 -8.81 -8.21 1.55
CA VAL A 225 -7.56 -8.10 0.78
C VAL A 225 -6.46 -9.00 1.35
N PRO A 226 -6.16 -9.00 2.67
CA PRO A 226 -5.14 -9.89 3.23
C PRO A 226 -5.47 -11.38 3.05
N VAL A 227 -6.77 -11.73 3.06
CA VAL A 227 -7.21 -13.10 2.79
C VAL A 227 -6.94 -13.44 1.33
N LEU A 228 -7.33 -12.59 0.38
CA LEU A 228 -7.10 -12.85 -1.03
C LEU A 228 -5.62 -12.98 -1.37
N GLU A 229 -4.76 -12.16 -0.75
CA GLU A 229 -3.31 -12.29 -0.85
C GLU A 229 -2.84 -13.63 -0.25
N LYS A 230 -3.22 -13.95 0.99
CA LYS A 230 -2.83 -15.20 1.65
C LYS A 230 -3.16 -16.46 0.84
N TYR A 231 -4.28 -16.44 0.11
CA TYR A 231 -4.76 -17.55 -0.70
C TYR A 231 -4.45 -17.43 -2.21
N HIS A 232 -3.63 -16.46 -2.61
CA HIS A 232 -3.19 -16.28 -4.00
C HIS A 232 -4.30 -16.06 -5.02
N ILE A 233 -5.35 -15.33 -4.62
CA ILE A 233 -6.51 -15.01 -5.46
C ILE A 233 -6.75 -13.49 -5.61
N ILE A 234 -5.84 -12.66 -5.10
CA ILE A 234 -5.93 -11.19 -5.16
C ILE A 234 -5.99 -10.64 -6.59
N ARG A 235 -5.29 -11.27 -7.54
CA ARG A 235 -5.34 -10.90 -8.97
C ARG A 235 -6.77 -10.73 -9.51
N LYS A 236 -7.68 -11.61 -9.10
CA LYS A 236 -9.09 -11.54 -9.53
C LYS A 236 -9.76 -10.25 -9.04
N LEU A 237 -9.40 -9.75 -7.86
CA LEU A 237 -9.84 -8.45 -7.36
C LEU A 237 -9.35 -7.34 -8.27
N ASP A 238 -8.05 -7.34 -8.58
CA ASP A 238 -7.40 -6.25 -9.30
C ASP A 238 -7.94 -6.15 -10.74
N LEU A 239 -8.16 -7.28 -11.41
CA LEU A 239 -8.83 -7.32 -12.71
C LEU A 239 -10.30 -6.88 -12.62
N ALA A 240 -11.05 -7.31 -11.60
CA ALA A 240 -12.44 -6.90 -11.41
C ALA A 240 -12.57 -5.39 -11.16
N VAL A 241 -11.68 -4.82 -10.34
CA VAL A 241 -11.61 -3.38 -10.07
C VAL A 241 -11.21 -2.61 -11.32
N THR A 242 -10.22 -3.08 -12.08
CA THR A 242 -9.83 -2.50 -13.38
C THR A 242 -11.00 -2.45 -14.34
N GLN A 243 -11.73 -3.56 -14.47
CA GLN A 243 -12.91 -3.65 -15.32
C GLN A 243 -14.02 -2.70 -14.86
N TYR A 244 -14.24 -2.58 -13.55
CA TYR A 244 -15.22 -1.65 -12.97
C TYR A 244 -14.84 -0.18 -13.27
N VAL A 245 -13.57 0.20 -13.06
CA VAL A 245 -13.05 1.54 -13.37
C VAL A 245 -13.23 1.88 -14.84
N CYS A 246 -12.86 0.96 -15.74
CA CYS A 246 -13.02 1.17 -17.18
C CYS A 246 -14.49 1.34 -17.58
N ASN A 247 -15.40 0.56 -16.99
CA ASN A 247 -16.83 0.71 -17.20
C ASN A 247 -17.38 2.05 -16.69
N VAL A 248 -16.89 2.54 -15.56
CA VAL A 248 -17.24 3.87 -15.03
C VAL A 248 -16.77 4.97 -15.98
N GLN A 249 -15.50 4.95 -16.39
CA GLN A 249 -14.96 5.94 -17.32
C GLN A 249 -15.69 5.91 -18.68
N LYS A 250 -16.03 4.72 -19.18
CA LYS A 250 -16.79 4.56 -20.42
C LYS A 250 -18.16 5.22 -20.34
N LYS A 251 -18.90 5.05 -19.24
CA LYS A 251 -20.19 5.72 -19.02
C LYS A 251 -20.06 7.25 -19.02
N VAL A 252 -18.99 7.77 -18.41
CA VAL A 252 -18.71 9.22 -18.43
C VAL A 252 -18.47 9.69 -19.86
N MET A 253 -17.65 8.97 -20.63
CA MET A 253 -17.38 9.30 -22.02
C MET A 253 -18.65 9.24 -22.90
N GLU A 254 -19.47 8.20 -22.76
CA GLU A 254 -20.73 8.01 -23.51
C GLU A 254 -21.79 9.07 -23.19
N SER A 255 -21.79 9.62 -21.97
CA SER A 255 -22.65 10.74 -21.56
C SER A 255 -22.12 12.12 -21.96
N GLY A 256 -20.96 12.18 -22.63
CA GLY A 256 -20.29 13.42 -23.03
C GLY A 256 -19.59 14.15 -21.88
N GLY A 257 -19.39 13.47 -20.74
CA GLY A 257 -18.61 13.95 -19.61
C GLY A 257 -17.10 13.89 -19.89
N GLN A 258 -16.33 14.53 -19.00
CA GLN A 258 -14.88 14.53 -19.08
C GLN A 258 -14.32 13.37 -18.25
N ILE A 259 -13.61 12.45 -18.90
CA ILE A 259 -12.85 11.41 -18.19
C ILE A 259 -11.57 12.01 -17.59
N MET A 260 -11.12 11.45 -16.46
CA MET A 260 -9.90 11.85 -15.75
C MET A 260 -9.12 10.60 -15.36
N PRO A 261 -7.80 10.70 -15.18
CA PRO A 261 -6.98 9.55 -14.82
C PRO A 261 -7.48 8.92 -13.52
N VAL A 262 -7.54 7.59 -13.51
CA VAL A 262 -7.88 6.80 -12.34
C VAL A 262 -6.72 5.87 -12.03
N SER A 263 -6.20 5.92 -10.81
CA SER A 263 -5.22 4.95 -10.35
C SER A 263 -5.87 3.67 -9.82
N ILE A 264 -5.25 2.54 -10.11
CA ILE A 264 -5.62 1.21 -9.62
C ILE A 264 -4.41 0.58 -8.93
N ASN A 265 -4.67 -0.14 -7.84
CA ASN A 265 -3.64 -0.81 -7.06
C ASN A 265 -3.38 -2.21 -7.61
N LEU A 266 -2.10 -2.59 -7.74
CA LEU A 266 -1.70 -3.96 -8.01
C LEU A 266 -0.94 -4.55 -6.81
N SER A 267 -1.28 -5.79 -6.48
CA SER A 267 -0.64 -6.49 -5.39
C SER A 267 0.75 -7.00 -5.80
N GLN A 268 1.57 -7.34 -4.79
CA GLN A 268 2.85 -8.00 -5.01
C GLN A 268 2.70 -9.31 -5.84
N GLN A 269 1.58 -9.99 -5.71
CA GLN A 269 1.37 -11.33 -6.29
C GLN A 269 1.08 -11.30 -7.79
N ASP A 270 0.55 -10.18 -8.29
CA ASP A 270 0.32 -9.99 -9.73
C ASP A 270 1.60 -10.05 -10.54
N PHE A 271 2.70 -9.69 -9.88
CA PHE A 271 4.03 -9.71 -10.45
C PHE A 271 4.69 -11.07 -10.36
N MET A 272 4.11 -12.07 -9.69
CA MET A 272 4.66 -13.44 -9.59
C MET A 272 4.05 -14.42 -10.61
N GLY A 273 2.84 -14.13 -11.11
CA GLY A 273 2.04 -15.05 -11.92
C GLY A 273 2.17 -14.86 -13.44
N ASP A 274 1.06 -15.09 -14.13
CA ASP A 274 0.90 -14.89 -15.58
C ASP A 274 1.02 -13.40 -15.98
N ASP A 275 0.96 -13.11 -17.27
CA ASP A 275 1.21 -11.77 -17.83
C ASP A 275 0.11 -10.75 -17.47
N ILE A 276 0.28 -10.07 -16.33
CA ILE A 276 -0.68 -9.07 -15.82
C ILE A 276 -0.83 -7.88 -16.76
N VAL A 277 0.24 -7.53 -17.47
CA VAL A 277 0.23 -6.39 -18.39
C VAL A 277 -0.76 -6.68 -19.50
N SER A 278 -0.70 -7.86 -20.10
CA SER A 278 -1.61 -8.27 -21.16
C SER A 278 -3.08 -8.31 -20.71
N GLU A 279 -3.36 -8.82 -19.51
CA GLU A 279 -4.75 -8.90 -18.99
C GLU A 279 -5.35 -7.52 -18.69
N ILE A 280 -4.59 -6.62 -18.09
CA ILE A 280 -5.03 -5.24 -17.87
C ILE A 280 -5.22 -4.53 -19.21
N ASP A 281 -4.28 -4.70 -20.14
CA ASP A 281 -4.33 -4.06 -21.45
C ASP A 281 -5.56 -4.52 -22.27
N GLU A 282 -5.90 -5.80 -22.21
CA GLU A 282 -7.12 -6.34 -22.82
C GLU A 282 -8.37 -5.63 -22.27
N ILE A 283 -8.53 -5.54 -20.94
CA ILE A 283 -9.67 -4.87 -20.29
C ILE A 283 -9.78 -3.40 -20.71
N VAL A 284 -8.66 -2.68 -20.71
CA VAL A 284 -8.61 -1.24 -21.00
C VAL A 284 -8.93 -0.97 -22.47
N LEU A 285 -8.33 -1.74 -23.38
CA LEU A 285 -8.54 -1.63 -24.82
C LEU A 285 -9.97 -2.00 -25.23
N GLU A 286 -10.54 -3.08 -24.69
CA GLU A 286 -11.92 -3.48 -24.95
C GLU A 286 -12.94 -2.44 -24.46
N SER A 287 -12.60 -1.72 -23.39
CA SER A 287 -13.42 -0.64 -22.86
C SER A 287 -13.32 0.65 -23.68
N GLY A 288 -12.34 0.76 -24.58
CA GLY A 288 -12.09 1.95 -25.40
C GLY A 288 -11.49 3.12 -24.62
N ILE A 289 -10.92 2.86 -23.43
CA ILE A 289 -10.27 3.86 -22.60
C ILE A 289 -8.80 3.96 -23.03
N PRO A 290 -8.24 5.16 -23.29
CA PRO A 290 -6.82 5.26 -23.56
C PRO A 290 -5.99 4.89 -22.32
N PRO A 291 -4.91 4.10 -22.46
CA PRO A 291 -4.06 3.67 -21.33
C PRO A 291 -3.58 4.81 -20.43
N GLU A 292 -3.35 6.01 -20.99
CA GLU A 292 -2.94 7.19 -20.21
C GLU A 292 -3.96 7.62 -19.13
N TYR A 293 -5.20 7.13 -19.14
CA TYR A 293 -6.22 7.39 -18.11
C TYR A 293 -6.27 6.34 -17.00
N ILE A 294 -5.39 5.33 -17.04
CA ILE A 294 -5.24 4.34 -16.00
C ILE A 294 -3.82 4.42 -15.48
N ASN A 295 -3.66 4.69 -14.19
CA ASN A 295 -2.36 4.72 -13.54
C ASN A 295 -2.21 3.45 -12.69
N ILE A 296 -1.06 2.80 -12.75
CA ILE A 296 -0.78 1.56 -12.03
C ILE A 296 -0.02 1.91 -10.75
N GLU A 297 -0.64 1.66 -9.60
CA GLU A 297 0.00 1.83 -8.29
C GLU A 297 0.61 0.52 -7.81
N ILE A 298 1.85 0.57 -7.35
CA ILE A 298 2.57 -0.58 -6.79
C ILE A 298 3.19 -0.21 -5.44
N THR A 299 3.01 -1.07 -4.43
CA THR A 299 3.56 -0.84 -3.10
C THR A 299 5.06 -1.16 -3.01
N GLU A 300 5.77 -0.60 -2.03
CA GLU A 300 7.21 -0.87 -1.84
C GLU A 300 7.54 -2.35 -1.60
N SER A 301 6.59 -3.12 -1.04
CA SER A 301 6.78 -4.54 -0.71
C SER A 301 7.18 -5.40 -1.91
N ILE A 302 6.75 -5.00 -3.11
CA ILE A 302 6.99 -5.70 -4.37
C ILE A 302 8.49 -5.88 -4.68
N PHE A 303 9.34 -4.96 -4.21
CA PHE A 303 10.77 -4.96 -4.55
C PHE A 303 11.59 -5.99 -3.78
N SER A 304 10.96 -6.73 -2.86
CA SER A 304 11.55 -7.90 -2.20
C SER A 304 11.62 -9.13 -3.11
N ILE A 305 11.01 -9.08 -4.30
CA ILE A 305 10.99 -10.14 -5.33
C ILE A 305 12.24 -10.05 -6.24
N ASP A 306 12.38 -11.01 -7.16
CA ASP A 306 13.21 -10.91 -8.36
C ASP A 306 13.07 -9.54 -9.04
N SER A 307 14.08 -8.73 -8.79
CA SER A 307 14.17 -7.34 -9.23
C SER A 307 14.23 -7.16 -10.76
N ASP A 308 14.67 -8.14 -11.54
CA ASP A 308 14.71 -8.00 -13.00
C ASP A 308 13.33 -8.24 -13.60
N ARG A 309 12.57 -9.16 -13.01
CA ARG A 309 11.18 -9.41 -13.39
C ARG A 309 10.30 -8.19 -13.12
N VAL A 310 10.42 -7.57 -11.95
CA VAL A 310 9.66 -6.36 -11.60
C VAL A 310 9.97 -5.22 -12.56
N ALA A 311 11.25 -4.97 -12.87
CA ALA A 311 11.65 -3.94 -13.83
C ALA A 311 11.02 -4.14 -15.21
N ASN A 312 11.06 -5.38 -15.73
CA ASN A 312 10.47 -5.69 -17.04
C ASN A 312 8.95 -5.45 -17.09
N ILE A 313 8.23 -5.74 -16.01
CA ILE A 313 6.78 -5.52 -15.93
C ILE A 313 6.47 -4.01 -15.88
N ILE A 314 7.21 -3.25 -15.07
CA ILE A 314 7.09 -1.78 -15.01
C ILE A 314 7.33 -1.17 -16.39
N ASP A 315 8.43 -1.55 -17.05
CA ASP A 315 8.75 -1.04 -18.38
C ASP A 315 7.69 -1.45 -19.42
N ALA A 316 7.13 -2.66 -19.31
CA ALA A 316 6.06 -3.12 -20.18
C ALA A 316 4.77 -2.29 -20.04
N PHE A 317 4.34 -1.97 -18.81
CA PHE A 317 3.22 -1.04 -18.59
C PHE A 317 3.49 0.33 -19.22
N ARG A 318 4.68 0.89 -18.98
CA ARG A 318 5.05 2.20 -19.52
C ARG A 318 5.11 2.22 -21.05
N LEU A 319 5.56 1.11 -21.67
CA LEU A 319 5.55 0.95 -23.12
C LEU A 319 4.14 0.92 -23.72
N GLN A 320 3.14 0.43 -22.98
CA GLN A 320 1.72 0.48 -23.40
C GLN A 320 1.07 1.85 -23.14
N GLY A 321 1.78 2.77 -22.49
CA GLY A 321 1.31 4.13 -22.23
C GLY A 321 0.62 4.33 -20.87
N TYR A 322 0.70 3.33 -19.98
CA TYR A 322 0.32 3.50 -18.57
C TYR A 322 1.39 4.30 -17.83
N GLU A 323 0.97 5.06 -16.83
CA GLU A 323 1.90 5.58 -15.83
C GLU A 323 2.04 4.57 -14.69
N VAL A 324 3.25 4.42 -14.16
CA VAL A 324 3.50 3.56 -12.99
C VAL A 324 3.90 4.41 -11.80
N TRP A 325 3.14 4.26 -10.73
CA TRP A 325 3.22 5.05 -9.50
C TRP A 325 3.72 4.16 -8.37
N MET A 326 4.69 4.66 -7.61
CA MET A 326 5.17 3.99 -6.40
C MET A 326 4.33 4.44 -5.21
N ASP A 327 3.59 3.51 -4.62
CA ASP A 327 2.68 3.74 -3.51
C ASP A 327 3.35 3.46 -2.15
N ASP A 328 2.78 4.04 -1.08
CA ASP A 328 3.23 3.86 0.31
C ASP A 328 4.73 4.15 0.53
N PHE A 329 5.32 5.09 -0.20
CA PHE A 329 6.76 5.37 -0.10
C PHE A 329 7.15 5.77 1.32
N GLY A 330 8.15 5.09 1.87
CA GLY A 330 8.71 5.35 3.20
C GLY A 330 8.03 4.60 4.35
N SER A 331 7.08 3.71 4.04
CA SER A 331 6.55 2.72 4.98
C SER A 331 7.47 1.49 5.12
N GLY A 332 8.35 1.23 4.15
CA GLY A 332 9.24 0.08 4.08
C GLY A 332 10.73 0.37 4.32
N TYR A 333 11.57 -0.67 4.19
CA TYR A 333 12.99 -0.65 4.55
C TYR A 333 13.95 -0.39 3.36
N SER A 334 13.50 -0.19 2.12
CA SER A 334 14.38 -0.20 0.92
C SER A 334 14.00 0.75 -0.23
N SER A 335 13.23 1.80 0.01
CA SER A 335 12.66 2.68 -1.02
C SER A 335 13.68 3.37 -1.94
N LEU A 336 14.86 3.77 -1.42
CA LEU A 336 15.87 4.52 -2.21
C LEU A 336 16.60 3.66 -3.26
N ASN A 337 16.90 2.40 -2.95
CA ASN A 337 17.53 1.50 -3.93
C ASN A 337 16.57 1.19 -5.09
N SER A 338 15.27 1.08 -4.78
CA SER A 338 14.23 0.90 -5.80
C SER A 338 14.17 2.09 -6.75
N MET A 339 14.23 3.33 -6.25
CA MET A 339 14.25 4.53 -7.09
C MET A 339 15.45 4.60 -8.04
N GLN A 340 16.57 3.95 -7.72
CA GLN A 340 17.72 3.87 -8.62
C GLN A 340 17.51 2.85 -9.75
N LYS A 341 16.78 1.76 -9.47
CA LYS A 341 16.65 0.61 -10.38
C LYS A 341 15.45 0.72 -11.32
N TYR A 342 14.35 1.30 -10.85
CA TYR A 342 13.09 1.33 -11.58
C TYR A 342 12.74 2.75 -12.00
N THR A 343 12.01 2.88 -13.11
CA THR A 343 11.55 4.19 -13.59
C THR A 343 10.09 4.38 -13.23
N PHE A 344 9.81 5.31 -12.33
CA PHE A 344 8.46 5.69 -11.91
C PHE A 344 8.05 7.03 -12.49
N ASP A 345 6.76 7.20 -12.75
CA ASP A 345 6.20 8.47 -13.24
C ASP A 345 5.68 9.34 -12.09
N CYS A 346 5.38 8.71 -10.94
CA CYS A 346 4.92 9.39 -9.73
C CYS A 346 5.29 8.61 -8.46
N LEU A 347 5.48 9.36 -7.36
CA LEU A 347 5.74 8.84 -6.01
C LEU A 347 4.63 9.31 -5.05
N LYS A 348 3.92 8.38 -4.39
CA LYS A 348 2.92 8.69 -3.35
C LYS A 348 3.58 8.60 -1.97
N LEU A 349 3.51 9.70 -1.22
CA LEU A 349 4.03 9.81 0.14
C LEU A 349 2.96 9.35 1.13
N ASP A 350 3.24 8.28 1.88
CA ASP A 350 2.36 7.71 2.91
C ASP A 350 1.97 8.79 3.94
N MET A 351 0.72 8.77 4.40
CA MET A 351 0.17 9.67 5.41
C MET A 351 1.04 9.81 6.68
N LYS A 352 1.85 8.81 7.03
CA LYS A 352 2.83 8.84 8.14
C LYS A 352 3.86 9.95 7.99
N PHE A 353 4.15 10.44 6.79
CA PHE A 353 5.02 11.61 6.60
C PHE A 353 4.39 12.88 7.19
N LEU A 354 3.06 12.99 7.11
CA LEU A 354 2.29 14.09 7.68
C LEU A 354 1.96 13.88 9.16
N ALA A 355 2.16 12.68 9.70
CA ALA A 355 1.98 12.42 11.12
C ALA A 355 2.90 13.32 11.96
N GLY A 356 2.29 14.21 12.75
CA GLY A 356 3.02 15.19 13.57
C GLY A 356 3.55 16.42 12.80
N PHE A 357 3.07 16.66 11.57
CA PHE A 357 3.44 17.77 10.70
C PHE A 357 3.48 19.13 11.42
N SER A 358 2.44 19.47 12.17
CA SER A 358 2.34 20.78 12.85
C SER A 358 3.38 20.99 13.96
N HIS A 359 4.02 19.92 14.47
CA HIS A 359 4.87 19.97 15.67
C HIS A 359 6.31 19.49 15.44
N SER A 360 6.61 18.87 14.29
CA SER A 360 7.89 18.23 14.02
C SER A 360 8.67 18.94 12.91
N ARG A 361 9.72 19.67 13.29
CA ARG A 361 10.71 20.21 12.34
C ARG A 361 11.36 19.11 11.51
N ASN A 362 11.56 17.93 12.11
CA ASN A 362 12.18 16.79 11.42
C ASN A 362 11.27 16.27 10.29
N SER A 363 9.96 16.20 10.52
CA SER A 363 9.00 15.76 9.49
C SER A 363 9.04 16.69 8.27
N LYS A 364 9.07 18.02 8.51
CA LYS A 364 9.21 19.03 7.46
C LYS A 364 10.50 18.87 6.64
N ILE A 365 11.64 18.68 7.31
CA ILE A 365 12.94 18.44 6.65
C ILE A 365 12.90 17.18 5.79
N ILE A 366 12.31 16.10 6.29
CA ILE A 366 12.20 14.83 5.56
C ILE A 366 11.33 15.01 4.31
N ILE A 367 10.15 15.62 4.44
CA ILE A 367 9.25 15.90 3.30
C ILE A 367 9.96 16.74 2.25
N GLU A 368 10.60 17.85 2.63
CA GLU A 368 11.38 18.70 1.73
C GLU A 368 12.49 17.92 1.01
N SER A 369 13.18 17.04 1.73
CA SER A 369 14.26 16.24 1.15
C SER A 369 13.75 15.23 0.12
N VAL A 370 12.64 14.54 0.43
CA VAL A 370 12.04 13.55 -0.48
C VAL A 370 11.44 14.23 -1.71
N ILE A 371 10.71 15.33 -1.54
CA ILE A 371 10.18 16.12 -2.66
C ILE A 371 11.33 16.67 -3.51
N GLY A 372 12.35 17.26 -2.89
CA GLY A 372 13.51 17.78 -3.61
C GLY A 372 14.22 16.72 -4.45
N MET A 373 14.44 15.52 -3.88
CA MET A 373 15.07 14.40 -4.58
C MET A 373 14.21 13.86 -5.73
N THR A 374 12.91 13.65 -5.50
CA THR A 374 11.99 13.13 -6.54
C THR A 374 11.90 14.05 -7.75
N LYS A 375 11.82 15.37 -7.54
CA LYS A 375 11.85 16.35 -8.64
C LYS A 375 13.17 16.30 -9.42
N GLN A 376 14.31 16.12 -8.75
CA GLN A 376 15.61 15.97 -9.42
C GLN A 376 15.68 14.71 -10.31
N LEU A 377 14.94 13.66 -9.94
CA LEU A 377 14.79 12.45 -10.75
C LEU A 377 13.74 12.59 -11.86
N GLY A 378 13.07 13.74 -11.96
CA GLY A 378 11.98 13.97 -12.91
C GLY A 378 10.67 13.26 -12.54
N ILE A 379 10.51 12.85 -11.29
CA ILE A 379 9.36 12.08 -10.79
C ILE A 379 8.38 13.03 -10.10
N ARG A 380 7.08 12.87 -10.38
CA ARG A 380 6.00 13.63 -9.72
C ARG A 380 5.75 13.13 -8.30
N THR A 381 5.02 13.91 -7.52
CA THR A 381 4.75 13.57 -6.12
C THR A 381 3.29 13.76 -5.76
N ILE A 382 2.73 12.79 -5.04
CA ILE A 382 1.44 12.89 -4.36
C ILE A 382 1.69 12.81 -2.86
N ALA A 383 1.07 13.66 -2.08
CA ALA A 383 1.04 13.51 -0.63
C ALA A 383 -0.34 13.03 -0.17
N GLU A 384 -0.37 11.94 0.57
CA GLU A 384 -1.60 11.32 1.08
C GLU A 384 -1.91 11.74 2.51
N GLY A 385 -3.18 11.56 2.91
CA GLY A 385 -3.62 11.85 4.27
C GLY A 385 -3.62 13.33 4.63
N VAL A 386 -3.80 14.22 3.65
CA VAL A 386 -3.93 15.67 3.90
C VAL A 386 -5.29 15.96 4.54
N GLU A 387 -5.29 16.49 5.77
CA GLU A 387 -6.52 16.72 6.55
C GLU A 387 -6.80 18.21 6.80
N SER A 388 -5.82 19.09 6.60
CA SER A 388 -5.93 20.52 6.89
C SER A 388 -5.40 21.42 5.76
N GLU A 389 -5.98 22.62 5.68
CA GLU A 389 -5.50 23.68 4.76
C GLU A 389 -4.04 24.09 5.05
N GLU A 390 -3.58 23.98 6.29
CA GLU A 390 -2.19 24.26 6.66
C GLU A 390 -1.21 23.27 6.01
N GLU A 391 -1.56 21.98 6.01
CA GLU A 391 -0.78 20.93 5.35
C GLU A 391 -0.78 21.11 3.84
N ALA A 392 -1.95 21.36 3.23
CA ALA A 392 -2.08 21.61 1.80
C ALA A 392 -1.26 22.82 1.35
N GLU A 393 -1.33 23.93 2.08
CA GLU A 393 -0.58 25.15 1.80
C GLU A 393 0.94 24.92 1.89
N TYR A 394 1.39 24.16 2.89
CA TYR A 394 2.79 23.82 3.00
C TYR A 394 3.27 22.94 1.85
N LEU A 395 2.53 21.86 1.54
CA LEU A 395 2.83 20.95 0.44
C LEU A 395 2.91 21.67 -0.90
N ARG A 396 1.99 22.64 -1.13
CA ARG A 396 2.02 23.52 -2.30
C ARG A 396 3.32 24.34 -2.38
N LYS A 397 3.77 24.93 -1.27
CA LYS A 397 5.00 25.77 -1.21
C LYS A 397 6.28 24.98 -1.43
N VAL A 398 6.33 23.73 -0.97
CA VAL A 398 7.50 22.86 -1.16
C VAL A 398 7.49 22.17 -2.54
N GLY A 399 6.45 22.41 -3.35
CA GLY A 399 6.36 21.91 -4.73
C GLY A 399 5.83 20.48 -4.85
N CYS A 400 5.03 20.01 -3.88
CA CYS A 400 4.29 18.76 -4.08
C CYS A 400 3.35 18.90 -5.28
N ASP A 401 3.25 17.91 -6.19
CA ASP A 401 2.44 18.07 -7.41
C ASP A 401 0.95 17.88 -7.15
N GLN A 402 0.58 16.76 -6.53
CA GLN A 402 -0.80 16.44 -6.17
C GLN A 402 -0.92 16.15 -4.67
N ILE A 403 -2.14 16.28 -4.17
CA ILE A 403 -2.49 16.04 -2.78
C ILE A 403 -3.80 15.25 -2.70
N GLN A 404 -3.89 14.37 -1.72
CA GLN A 404 -5.02 13.51 -1.48
C GLN A 404 -5.30 13.42 0.02
N GLY A 405 -6.57 13.50 0.41
CA GLY A 405 -6.95 13.34 1.82
C GLY A 405 -8.32 13.87 2.15
N PHE A 406 -8.68 13.79 3.43
CA PHE A 406 -10.01 14.14 3.93
C PHE A 406 -10.29 15.63 3.91
N LEU A 407 -9.29 16.48 3.68
CA LEU A 407 -9.49 17.90 3.40
C LEU A 407 -10.47 18.10 2.22
N TYR A 408 -10.35 17.28 1.17
CA TYR A 408 -11.18 17.40 -0.04
C TYR A 408 -12.36 16.46 -0.02
N SER A 409 -12.11 15.15 0.17
CA SER A 409 -13.17 14.16 0.25
C SER A 409 -12.67 12.84 0.83
N LYS A 410 -13.59 12.14 1.49
CA LYS A 410 -13.42 10.71 1.80
C LYS A 410 -13.64 9.88 0.53
N PRO A 411 -13.11 8.66 0.46
CA PRO A 411 -13.49 7.71 -0.57
C PRO A 411 -15.01 7.54 -0.64
N GLY A 412 -15.61 7.66 -1.82
CA GLY A 412 -17.06 7.52 -2.01
C GLY A 412 -17.45 7.01 -3.40
N PRO A 413 -18.75 6.75 -3.64
CA PRO A 413 -19.25 6.38 -4.96
C PRO A 413 -18.85 7.40 -6.04
N PHE A 414 -18.57 6.93 -7.26
CA PHE A 414 -18.08 7.79 -8.33
C PHE A 414 -18.98 9.00 -8.59
N ASP A 415 -20.30 8.79 -8.68
CA ASP A 415 -21.24 9.87 -8.97
C ASP A 415 -21.25 10.96 -7.88
N GLU A 416 -21.03 10.60 -6.61
CA GLU A 416 -20.94 11.57 -5.52
C GLU A 416 -19.65 12.38 -5.61
N VAL A 417 -18.52 11.69 -5.83
CA VAL A 417 -17.19 12.29 -5.89
C VAL A 417 -16.98 13.11 -7.17
N TYR A 418 -17.55 12.66 -8.30
CA TYR A 418 -17.54 13.38 -9.56
C TYR A 418 -18.38 14.66 -9.51
N ASN A 419 -19.38 14.74 -8.63
CA ASN A 419 -20.24 15.93 -8.48
C ASN A 419 -19.81 16.86 -7.33
N LEU A 420 -18.64 16.66 -6.73
CA LEU A 420 -18.09 17.60 -5.75
C LEU A 420 -17.94 19.01 -6.36
N ASP A 421 -18.17 20.03 -5.52
CA ASP A 421 -17.98 21.45 -5.86
C ASP A 421 -16.49 21.84 -5.81
N ILE A 422 -15.68 21.04 -6.50
CA ILE A 422 -14.26 21.28 -6.73
C ILE A 422 -14.06 21.31 -8.25
N PRO A 423 -13.43 22.35 -8.81
CA PRO A 423 -13.18 22.43 -10.24
C PRO A 423 -12.36 21.21 -10.71
N LYS A 424 -12.58 20.79 -11.95
CA LYS A 424 -11.87 19.65 -12.55
C LYS A 424 -10.86 20.17 -13.56
N GLU A 425 -9.64 19.64 -13.48
CA GLU A 425 -8.57 19.94 -14.41
C GLU A 425 -9.02 19.56 -15.82
N ASN A 426 -8.91 20.49 -16.77
CA ASN A 426 -9.26 20.17 -18.14
C ASN A 426 -8.31 19.10 -18.69
N THR A 427 -8.84 18.10 -19.38
CA THR A 427 -8.05 17.02 -20.01
C THR A 427 -6.86 17.53 -20.82
N GLY A 428 -7.04 18.64 -21.56
CA GLY A 428 -5.96 19.22 -22.36
C GLY A 428 -4.89 19.95 -21.56
N LEU A 429 -5.20 20.36 -20.31
CA LEU A 429 -4.26 20.99 -19.39
C LEU A 429 -3.40 20.00 -18.62
N ARG A 430 -3.78 18.71 -18.57
CA ARG A 430 -3.04 17.69 -17.82
C ARG A 430 -1.55 17.70 -18.12
N LYS A 431 -1.14 17.47 -19.38
CA LYS A 431 0.29 17.45 -19.78
C LYS A 431 1.00 18.79 -19.54
N TYR A 432 0.25 19.90 -19.49
CA TYR A 432 0.77 21.21 -19.15
C TYR A 432 1.03 21.35 -17.65
N HIS A 433 0.06 20.99 -16.80
CA HIS A 433 0.22 20.99 -15.35
C HIS A 433 1.22 19.95 -14.85
N GLU A 434 1.31 18.78 -15.48
CA GLU A 434 2.32 17.77 -15.15
C GLU A 434 3.74 18.32 -15.32
N LYS A 435 4.01 19.06 -16.41
CA LYS A 435 5.30 19.73 -16.61
C LYS A 435 5.58 20.75 -15.52
N ILE A 436 4.60 21.57 -15.16
CA ILE A 436 4.71 22.54 -14.05
C ILE A 436 5.01 21.82 -12.73
N GLY A 437 4.32 20.70 -12.49
CA GLY A 437 4.47 19.88 -11.30
C GLY A 437 5.86 19.27 -11.14
N THR A 438 6.67 19.15 -12.22
CA THR A 438 8.06 18.65 -12.11
C THR A 438 9.07 19.69 -11.63
N ILE A 439 8.70 20.97 -11.55
CA ILE A 439 9.63 22.05 -11.19
C ILE A 439 10.02 21.97 -9.70
N ASN A 440 11.32 22.02 -9.42
CA ASN A 440 11.85 21.88 -8.06
C ASN A 440 12.00 23.24 -7.35
N LEU A 441 10.97 23.64 -6.59
CA LEU A 441 10.97 24.89 -5.81
C LEU A 441 11.88 24.90 -4.57
N LEU A 442 12.59 23.80 -4.31
CA LEU A 442 13.54 23.65 -3.21
C LEU A 442 15.00 23.68 -3.69
N SER A 443 15.24 23.52 -5.00
CA SER A 443 16.57 23.47 -5.60
C SER A 443 17.15 24.86 -5.86
N GLN A 444 18.49 24.91 -6.01
CA GLN A 444 19.20 26.08 -6.53
C GLN A 444 19.13 26.17 -8.05
N ASP A 445 19.04 25.01 -8.68
CA ASP A 445 18.74 24.87 -10.08
C ASP A 445 17.41 24.13 -10.21
N PRO A 446 16.30 24.89 -10.28
CA PRO A 446 14.95 24.33 -10.32
C PRO A 446 14.60 23.64 -11.65
N LEU A 447 15.46 23.76 -12.67
CA LEU A 447 15.27 23.21 -14.02
C LEU A 447 16.20 22.01 -14.34
N GLY A 448 17.18 21.68 -13.50
CA GLY A 448 18.01 20.46 -13.62
C GLY A 448 19.16 20.51 -14.65
N LYS A 449 19.73 21.68 -14.95
CA LYS A 449 20.97 21.89 -15.73
C LYS A 449 22.23 21.91 -14.82
N GLU A 450 23.00 20.81 -14.86
CA GLU A 450 24.37 20.55 -14.34
C GLU A 450 24.92 21.34 -13.11
N ASP A 451 25.43 20.55 -12.15
CA ASP A 451 26.00 20.87 -10.84
C ASP A 451 26.88 22.13 -10.72
N ASP A 452 26.57 22.97 -9.73
CA ASP A 452 27.61 23.58 -8.90
C ASP A 452 27.18 23.60 -7.41
N ALA A 453 27.67 22.63 -6.66
CA ALA A 453 27.29 22.34 -5.28
C ALA A 453 27.94 23.29 -4.24
N THR A 454 27.93 24.61 -4.48
CA THR A 454 28.57 25.56 -3.56
C THR A 454 27.71 26.79 -3.20
N LYS A 455 27.09 26.67 -2.01
CA LYS A 455 26.44 27.67 -1.11
C LYS A 455 24.93 27.50 -1.01
N LYS A 456 24.43 27.13 0.18
CA LYS A 456 23.00 27.09 0.59
C LYS A 456 22.31 28.46 0.52
N ILE A 457 22.07 29.00 -0.67
CA ILE A 457 21.17 30.14 -0.87
C ILE A 457 19.87 29.55 -1.42
N LYS A 458 18.78 29.66 -0.65
CA LYS A 458 17.44 29.35 -1.17
C LYS A 458 17.03 30.54 -2.06
N PHE A 459 16.86 30.33 -3.36
CA PHE A 459 16.44 31.39 -4.26
C PHE A 459 14.94 31.66 -4.08
N PRO A 460 14.52 32.94 -3.99
CA PRO A 460 13.12 33.32 -4.13
C PRO A 460 12.54 32.81 -5.46
N MET A 461 11.58 31.88 -5.40
CA MET A 461 10.98 31.27 -6.60
C MET A 461 9.47 31.33 -6.59
N ALA A 462 8.90 31.64 -7.76
CA ALA A 462 7.46 31.61 -8.00
C ALA A 462 7.14 31.01 -9.38
N LEU A 463 6.13 30.15 -9.42
CA LEU A 463 5.51 29.69 -10.66
C LEU A 463 4.39 30.66 -11.04
N VAL A 464 4.48 31.20 -12.25
CA VAL A 464 3.55 32.21 -12.76
C VAL A 464 2.93 31.69 -14.05
N GLU A 465 1.60 31.71 -14.11
CA GLU A 465 0.85 31.43 -15.33
C GLU A 465 0.36 32.73 -15.95
N GLU A 466 0.54 32.86 -17.26
CA GLU A 466 -0.12 33.87 -18.08
C GLU A 466 -1.28 33.24 -18.83
N HIS A 467 -2.50 33.78 -18.66
CA HIS A 467 -3.69 33.35 -19.37
C HIS A 467 -4.47 34.54 -19.90
N LYS A 468 -4.50 34.71 -21.23
CA LYS A 468 -5.21 35.82 -21.91
C LYS A 468 -4.81 37.21 -21.40
N GLY A 469 -3.52 37.41 -21.12
CA GLY A 469 -2.95 38.67 -20.61
C GLY A 469 -3.06 38.87 -19.10
N HIS A 470 -3.73 37.97 -18.38
CA HIS A 470 -3.75 37.95 -16.92
C HIS A 470 -2.62 37.07 -16.39
N LEU A 471 -1.95 37.53 -15.32
CA LEU A 471 -0.86 36.81 -14.67
C LEU A 471 -1.31 36.31 -13.29
N ASP A 472 -1.09 35.03 -13.01
CA ASP A 472 -1.41 34.40 -11.75
C ASP A 472 -0.18 33.69 -11.18
N ILE A 473 0.22 34.06 -9.96
CA ILE A 473 1.22 33.30 -9.19
C ILE A 473 0.55 32.03 -8.65
N LEU A 474 0.83 30.88 -9.27
CA LEU A 474 0.24 29.59 -8.93
C LEU A 474 0.77 29.03 -7.60
N THR A 475 2.09 29.13 -7.40
CA THR A 475 2.76 28.71 -6.16
C THR A 475 4.12 29.39 -6.04
N TYR A 476 4.69 29.38 -4.84
CA TYR A 476 5.96 30.02 -4.52
C TYR A 476 6.59 29.40 -3.28
N ASN A 477 7.91 29.47 -3.17
CA ASN A 477 8.62 28.98 -1.99
C ASN A 477 8.67 30.02 -0.85
N GLU A 478 9.12 29.60 0.32
CA GLU A 478 9.22 30.47 1.51
C GLU A 478 10.08 31.72 1.25
N SER A 479 11.22 31.56 0.56
CA SER A 479 12.13 32.66 0.21
C SER A 479 11.47 33.71 -0.71
N PHE A 480 10.48 33.33 -1.53
CA PHE A 480 9.72 34.29 -2.32
C PHE A 480 8.83 35.19 -1.47
N THR A 481 8.31 34.69 -0.35
CA THR A 481 7.53 35.51 0.59
C THR A 481 8.39 36.62 1.19
N GLU A 482 9.60 36.27 1.64
CA GLU A 482 10.58 37.23 2.16
C GLU A 482 10.99 38.26 1.10
N TYR A 483 11.23 37.80 -0.14
CA TYR A 483 11.53 38.65 -1.28
C TYR A 483 10.43 39.69 -1.56
N VAL A 484 9.17 39.26 -1.59
CA VAL A 484 8.02 40.14 -1.79
C VAL A 484 7.91 41.18 -0.67
N SER A 485 8.13 40.79 0.58
CA SER A 485 8.16 41.72 1.72
C SER A 485 9.30 42.74 1.62
N LEU A 486 10.50 42.34 1.18
CA LEU A 486 11.63 43.26 0.94
C LEU A 486 11.30 44.32 -0.14
N LEU A 487 10.52 43.94 -1.15
CA LEU A 487 10.03 44.84 -2.20
C LEU A 487 8.93 45.81 -1.72
N GLY A 488 8.52 45.72 -0.45
CA GLY A 488 7.54 46.60 0.18
C GLY A 488 6.08 46.21 -0.05
N PHE A 489 5.80 44.99 -0.50
CA PHE A 489 4.44 44.46 -0.60
C PHE A 489 4.00 43.85 0.74
N ALA A 490 2.73 44.02 1.10
CA ALA A 490 2.13 43.41 2.29
C ALA A 490 1.84 41.92 2.12
N SER A 491 1.67 41.44 0.88
CA SER A 491 1.41 40.02 0.57
C SER A 491 1.82 39.66 -0.86
N VAL A 492 1.91 38.35 -1.14
CA VAL A 492 2.11 37.85 -2.52
C VAL A 492 0.93 38.20 -3.42
N ASN A 493 -0.30 38.25 -2.89
CA ASN A 493 -1.47 38.68 -3.65
C ASN A 493 -1.33 40.12 -4.15
N GLU A 494 -0.82 41.03 -3.31
CA GLU A 494 -0.55 42.42 -3.73
C GLU A 494 0.55 42.49 -4.81
N ALA A 495 1.55 41.61 -4.74
CA ALA A 495 2.55 41.49 -5.80
C ALA A 495 1.93 40.96 -7.12
N ASN A 496 1.00 40.00 -7.05
CA ASN A 496 0.26 39.50 -8.20
C ASN A 496 -0.62 40.59 -8.84
N ASP A 497 -1.33 41.37 -8.02
CA ASP A 497 -2.14 42.50 -8.49
C ASP A 497 -1.27 43.54 -9.21
N MET A 498 -0.07 43.80 -8.70
CA MET A 498 0.89 44.71 -9.32
C MET A 498 1.42 44.19 -10.66
N LEU A 499 1.69 42.89 -10.80
CA LEU A 499 2.06 42.28 -12.08
C LEU A 499 0.97 42.48 -13.15
N ASN A 500 -0.28 42.60 -12.72
CA ASN A 500 -1.41 42.83 -13.60
C ASN A 500 -1.72 44.32 -13.89
N SER A 501 -1.05 45.25 -13.20
CA SER A 501 -1.23 46.68 -13.39
C SER A 501 -0.57 47.21 -14.68
N ASP A 502 -0.87 48.45 -15.06
CA ASP A 502 -0.23 49.17 -16.17
C ASP A 502 1.05 49.93 -15.75
N SER A 503 1.69 49.51 -14.66
CA SER A 503 2.95 50.12 -14.22
C SER A 503 4.10 49.88 -15.22
N GLU A 504 5.08 50.79 -15.29
CA GLU A 504 6.25 50.62 -16.16
C GLU A 504 7.01 49.31 -15.88
N ASN A 505 7.09 48.92 -14.61
CA ASN A 505 7.71 47.66 -14.21
C ASN A 505 6.93 46.43 -14.68
N SER A 506 5.59 46.43 -14.61
CA SER A 506 4.78 45.30 -15.06
C SER A 506 4.77 45.16 -16.59
N VAL A 507 4.78 46.28 -17.32
CA VAL A 507 4.97 46.27 -18.79
C VAL A 507 6.32 45.68 -19.15
N SER A 508 7.40 46.12 -18.49
CA SER A 508 8.75 45.58 -18.70
C SER A 508 8.80 44.07 -18.45
N VAL A 509 8.26 43.58 -17.32
CA VAL A 509 8.23 42.14 -17.01
C VAL A 509 7.50 41.35 -18.10
N ARG A 510 6.35 41.83 -18.59
CA ARG A 510 5.60 41.17 -19.68
C ARG A 510 6.41 41.10 -20.98
N ASP A 511 7.18 42.13 -21.32
CA ASP A 511 8.05 42.12 -22.49
C ASP A 511 9.17 41.06 -22.38
N TYR A 512 9.77 40.92 -21.20
CA TYR A 512 10.76 39.86 -20.95
C TYR A 512 10.14 38.46 -20.94
N MET A 513 8.92 38.29 -20.41
CA MET A 513 8.18 37.01 -20.50
C MET A 513 7.94 36.62 -21.96
N LYS A 514 7.53 37.58 -22.80
CA LYS A 514 7.35 37.35 -24.23
C LYS A 514 8.66 36.98 -24.92
N SER A 515 9.76 37.67 -24.58
CA SER A 515 11.09 37.33 -25.10
C SER A 515 11.54 35.92 -24.67
N ALA A 516 11.28 35.52 -23.42
CA ALA A 516 11.62 34.19 -22.92
C ALA A 516 10.83 33.09 -23.66
N LEU A 517 9.54 33.34 -23.92
CA LEU A 517 8.68 32.46 -24.71
C LEU A 517 9.16 32.34 -26.17
N ASP A 518 9.45 33.47 -26.83
CA ASP A 518 9.81 33.50 -28.25
C ASP A 518 11.18 32.84 -28.53
N ASN A 519 12.10 32.88 -27.56
CA ASN A 519 13.48 32.43 -27.73
C ASN A 519 13.82 31.12 -27.02
N ASP A 520 12.87 30.52 -26.29
CA ASP A 520 13.04 29.29 -25.48
C ASP A 520 14.31 29.32 -24.59
N ARG A 521 14.54 30.48 -23.96
CA ARG A 521 15.68 30.73 -23.07
C ARG A 521 15.25 31.59 -21.90
N PHE A 522 16.05 31.59 -20.83
CA PHE A 522 15.80 32.50 -19.73
C PHE A 522 16.12 33.94 -20.11
N GLU A 523 15.33 34.86 -19.59
CA GLU A 523 15.54 36.30 -19.73
C GLU A 523 15.73 36.93 -18.35
N VAL A 524 16.50 38.02 -18.28
CA VAL A 524 16.84 38.68 -17.02
C VAL A 524 16.37 40.12 -17.07
N CYS A 525 15.38 40.44 -16.23
CA CYS A 525 14.86 41.79 -16.06
C CYS A 525 15.53 42.46 -14.86
N HIS A 526 16.11 43.64 -15.05
CA HIS A 526 16.58 44.49 -13.96
C HIS A 526 15.60 45.62 -13.71
N TYR A 527 15.23 45.85 -12.45
CA TYR A 527 14.33 46.94 -12.06
C TYR A 527 14.68 47.47 -10.67
N SER A 528 14.19 48.67 -10.36
CA SER A 528 14.37 49.29 -9.05
C SER A 528 13.03 49.42 -8.34
N ARG A 529 12.97 48.98 -7.07
CA ARG A 529 11.78 49.14 -6.23
C ARG A 529 12.19 49.35 -4.79
N ASN A 530 11.53 50.29 -4.11
CA ASN A 530 11.80 50.60 -2.70
C ASN A 530 13.30 50.91 -2.42
N GLY A 531 13.99 51.53 -3.37
CA GLY A 531 15.43 51.84 -3.27
C GLY A 531 16.37 50.64 -3.48
N LEU A 532 15.84 49.46 -3.82
CA LEU A 532 16.61 48.25 -4.07
C LEU A 532 16.76 47.97 -5.57
N ARG A 533 17.95 47.57 -6.00
CA ARG A 533 18.18 47.03 -7.34
C ARG A 533 17.84 45.55 -7.34
N CYS A 534 16.81 45.22 -8.12
CA CYS A 534 16.23 43.89 -8.20
C CYS A 534 16.55 43.28 -9.56
N THR A 535 16.79 41.97 -9.55
CA THR A 535 16.95 41.16 -10.75
C THR A 535 15.91 40.06 -10.70
N LEU A 536 15.18 39.89 -11.80
CA LEU A 536 14.19 38.83 -11.97
C LEU A 536 14.59 38.02 -13.19
N GLN A 537 14.99 36.77 -12.97
CA GLN A 537 15.17 35.81 -14.05
C GLN A 537 13.84 35.12 -14.34
N ILE A 538 13.46 35.07 -15.61
CA ILE A 538 12.21 34.53 -16.11
C ILE A 538 12.54 33.36 -17.03
N ASN A 539 12.06 32.16 -16.71
CA ASN A 539 12.26 30.96 -17.51
C ASN A 539 10.91 30.48 -18.02
N PHE A 540 10.79 30.24 -19.32
CA PHE A 540 9.62 29.56 -19.86
C PHE A 540 9.64 28.07 -19.46
N ILE A 541 8.48 27.52 -19.08
CA ILE A 541 8.33 26.11 -18.68
C ILE A 541 7.54 25.33 -19.72
N ALA A 542 6.31 25.79 -19.98
CA ALA A 542 5.37 25.08 -20.84
C ALA A 542 4.31 26.05 -21.37
N ASN A 543 3.71 25.69 -22.50
CA ASN A 543 2.54 26.38 -23.03
C ASN A 543 1.43 25.40 -23.39
N TYR A 544 0.20 25.87 -23.28
CA TYR A 544 -0.96 25.18 -23.82
C TYR A 544 -2.03 26.19 -24.25
N ARG A 545 -2.30 26.25 -25.56
CA ARG A 545 -3.21 27.23 -26.19
C ARG A 545 -2.84 28.67 -25.82
N SER A 546 -3.66 29.33 -24.98
CA SER A 546 -3.48 30.70 -24.51
C SER A 546 -2.90 30.79 -23.09
N ARG A 547 -2.37 29.68 -22.57
CA ARG A 547 -1.72 29.59 -21.26
C ARG A 547 -0.22 29.39 -21.41
N ASN A 548 0.57 30.13 -20.67
CA ASN A 548 2.02 30.05 -20.65
C ASN A 548 2.51 30.01 -19.19
N ALA A 549 3.27 28.98 -18.81
CA ALA A 549 3.87 28.87 -17.49
C ALA A 549 5.32 29.36 -17.51
N PHE A 550 5.67 30.11 -16.48
CA PHE A 550 7.01 30.66 -16.26
C PHE A 550 7.48 30.43 -14.83
N LEU A 551 8.79 30.24 -14.68
CA LEU A 551 9.47 30.25 -13.40
C LEU A 551 10.18 31.58 -13.20
N PHE A 552 9.79 32.28 -12.15
CA PHE A 552 10.37 33.54 -11.71
C PHE A 552 11.39 33.26 -10.60
N LEU A 553 12.63 33.70 -10.81
CA LEU A 553 13.70 33.67 -9.82
C LEU A 553 14.06 35.11 -9.44
N GLY A 554 13.74 35.48 -8.21
CA GLY A 554 13.99 36.81 -7.67
C GLY A 554 15.36 36.92 -6.99
N LEU A 555 16.09 37.98 -7.31
CA LEU A 555 17.35 38.35 -6.65
C LEU A 555 17.34 39.82 -6.28
N VAL A 556 17.86 40.14 -5.09
CA VAL A 556 18.09 41.52 -4.63
C VAL A 556 19.59 41.71 -4.47
N ALA A 557 20.14 42.75 -5.10
CA ALA A 557 21.50 43.20 -4.81
C ALA A 557 21.44 44.30 -3.73
N GLU A 558 22.31 44.23 -2.71
CA GLU A 558 22.44 45.30 -1.72
C GLU A 558 22.87 46.63 -2.37
N SER A 559 22.44 47.73 -1.74
CA SER A 559 22.24 49.09 -2.25
C SER A 559 23.32 49.72 -3.15
N GLU A 560 22.89 50.72 -3.95
CA GLU A 560 23.76 51.73 -4.56
C GLU A 560 24.68 52.46 -3.56
#